data_AF-A0A183JPU3-F1
#
_entry.id   AF-A0A183JPU3-F1
#
_cell.length_a   1.000
_cell.length_b   1.000
_cell.length_c   1.000
_cell.angle_alpha   90.00
_cell.angle_beta   90.00
_cell.angle_gamma   90.00
#
_symmetry.space_group_name_H-M   'P 1'
#
loop_
_entity.id
_entity.type
_entity.pdbx_description
1 polymer ?
#
loop_
_entity_poly.entity_id
_entity_poly.type
_entity_poly.pdbx_seq_one_letter_code
_entity_poly.pdbx_strand_id
1 'polypeptide(L)'
;METVGSWLDLMNANGWIPREQILGWEARSKVPSEFVVQSSDVANPPSLILTVEALLDRLPRLTVAEANEFRRWSLLILPRLHVWYQWFNTTQTGPVPLSYRWRGRNPNEIHQLNPLTLSSGKCLRVSL
;
A
#
# COMPACT_ATOMS: atom_id res chain seq x y z
N MET A 1 -14.85 3.61 -7.58
CA MET A 1 -14.15 2.68 -8.50
C MET A 1 -12.89 3.33 -9.08
N GLU A 2 -12.97 4.56 -9.59
CA GLU A 2 -11.83 5.30 -10.17
C GLU A 2 -10.65 5.48 -9.23
N THR A 3 -10.89 5.84 -7.96
CA THR A 3 -9.82 6.02 -6.96
C THR A 3 -8.96 4.77 -6.80
N VAL A 4 -9.57 3.58 -6.75
CA VAL A 4 -8.84 2.31 -6.64
C VAL A 4 -7.98 2.07 -7.89
N GLY A 5 -8.53 2.35 -9.08
CA GLY A 5 -7.77 2.26 -10.33
C GLY A 5 -6.57 3.18 -10.34
N SER A 6 -6.77 4.46 -10.00
CA SER A 6 -5.70 5.46 -9.94
C SER A 6 -4.57 5.06 -8.98
N TRP A 7 -4.88 4.47 -7.82
CA TRP A 7 -3.85 3.95 -6.92
C TRP A 7 -3.07 2.77 -7.49
N LEU A 8 -3.76 1.86 -8.19
CA LEU A 8 -3.13 0.69 -8.81
C LEU A 8 -2.34 1.03 -10.07
N ASP A 9 -2.59 2.19 -10.69
CA ASP A 9 -1.80 2.71 -11.81
C ASP A 9 -0.42 3.23 -11.38
N LEU A 10 -0.22 3.50 -10.08
CA LEU A 10 1.06 3.90 -9.50
C LEU A 10 2.01 2.71 -9.27
N MET A 11 1.53 1.50 -9.53
CA MET A 11 2.28 0.27 -9.29
C MET A 11 3.45 0.14 -10.24
N ASN A 12 4.62 -0.21 -9.72
CA ASN A 12 5.77 -0.53 -10.56
C ASN A 12 5.66 -1.93 -11.20
N ALA A 13 6.60 -2.29 -12.06
CA ALA A 13 6.61 -3.58 -12.76
C ALA A 13 6.63 -4.82 -11.84
N ASN A 14 7.07 -4.67 -10.58
CA ASN A 14 7.18 -5.76 -9.63
C ASN A 14 5.96 -5.88 -8.71
N GLY A 15 4.98 -4.99 -8.83
CA GLY A 15 3.79 -5.00 -7.99
C GLY A 15 3.86 -4.10 -6.75
N TRP A 16 4.89 -3.27 -6.60
CA TRP A 16 4.99 -2.35 -5.47
C TRP A 16 4.28 -1.03 -5.76
N ILE A 17 3.57 -0.50 -4.76
CA ILE A 17 2.96 0.83 -4.77
C ILE A 17 3.64 1.69 -3.70
N PRO A 18 4.14 2.89 -4.03
CA PRO A 18 4.70 3.82 -3.06
C PRO A 18 3.68 4.20 -1.96
N ARG A 19 4.16 4.28 -0.71
CA ARG A 19 3.35 4.60 0.47
C ARG A 19 2.80 6.02 0.43
N GLU A 20 3.58 6.97 -0.09
CA GLU A 20 3.21 8.38 -0.17
C GLU A 20 3.37 8.90 -1.60
N GLN A 21 2.43 9.70 -2.09
CA GLN A 21 2.54 10.37 -3.39
C GLN A 21 3.09 11.79 -3.19
N ILE A 22 4.39 11.97 -3.40
CA ILE A 22 5.08 13.26 -3.23
C ILE A 22 5.40 13.83 -4.62
N LEU A 23 4.37 14.37 -5.26
CA LEU A 23 4.43 14.87 -6.65
C LEU A 23 4.55 16.41 -6.67
N GLY A 24 5.47 16.93 -7.47
CA GLY A 24 5.70 18.38 -7.59
C GLY A 24 6.62 18.97 -6.51
N TRP A 25 6.99 20.25 -6.66
CA TRP A 25 7.91 20.93 -5.74
C TRP A 25 7.21 21.33 -4.44
N GLU A 26 5.92 21.66 -4.50
CA GLU A 26 5.09 22.06 -3.36
C GLU A 26 4.90 20.91 -2.37
N ALA A 27 4.74 19.68 -2.85
CA ALA A 27 4.63 18.51 -1.97
C ALA A 27 5.99 18.19 -1.35
N ARG A 28 7.07 18.26 -2.14
CA ARG A 28 8.44 18.00 -1.67
C ARG A 28 8.89 19.01 -0.62
N SER A 29 8.50 20.28 -0.71
CA SER A 29 8.87 21.29 0.27
C SER A 29 8.24 21.08 1.66
N LYS A 30 7.24 20.19 1.77
CA LYS A 30 6.53 19.87 3.03
C LYS A 30 6.97 18.55 3.66
N VAL A 31 7.85 17.79 2.99
CA VAL A 31 8.31 16.48 3.46
C VAL A 31 9.82 16.54 3.71
N PRO A 32 10.30 16.14 4.90
CA PRO A 32 11.73 16.03 5.15
C PRO A 32 12.42 15.16 4.09
N SER A 33 13.62 15.56 3.65
CA SER A 33 14.32 14.96 2.51
C SER A 33 14.52 13.44 2.64
N GLU A 34 14.72 12.96 3.87
CA GLU A 34 14.90 11.56 4.23
C GLU A 34 13.64 10.70 3.98
N PHE A 35 12.46 11.31 3.86
CA PHE A 35 11.20 10.61 3.58
C PHE A 35 10.73 10.75 2.13
N VAL A 36 11.40 11.59 1.33
CA VAL A 36 11.07 11.76 -0.10
C VAL A 36 11.43 10.51 -0.90
N VAL A 37 12.60 9.92 -0.61
CA VAL A 37 13.05 8.69 -1.26
C VAL A 37 12.34 7.49 -0.63
N GLN A 38 11.65 6.71 -1.45
CA GLN A 38 10.95 5.51 -1.02
C GLN A 38 11.64 4.26 -1.55
N SER A 39 11.66 3.20 -0.73
CA SER A 39 12.21 1.90 -1.10
C SER A 39 11.09 0.94 -1.49
N SER A 40 11.30 0.21 -2.59
CA SER A 40 10.39 -0.82 -3.07
C SER A 40 10.35 -2.08 -2.20
N ASP A 41 11.20 -2.19 -1.17
CA ASP A 41 11.16 -3.28 -0.20
C ASP A 41 10.21 -2.98 0.96
N VAL A 42 9.87 -1.70 1.14
CA VAL A 42 9.06 -1.20 2.25
C VAL A 42 7.59 -1.17 1.82
N ALA A 43 6.81 -2.08 2.40
CA ALA A 43 5.37 -2.14 2.20
C ALA A 43 4.60 -1.12 3.05
N ASN A 44 3.31 -0.97 2.72
CA ASN A 44 2.30 -0.31 3.53
C ASN A 44 1.19 -1.33 3.87
N PRO A 45 0.37 -1.11 4.92
CA PRO A 45 -0.80 -1.93 5.16
C PRO A 45 -1.71 -1.91 3.92
N PRO A 46 -2.19 -3.06 3.43
CA PRO A 46 -2.96 -3.14 2.19
C PRO A 46 -4.42 -2.69 2.38
N SER A 47 -4.63 -1.50 2.97
CA SER A 47 -5.96 -0.98 3.33
C SER A 47 -6.86 -0.73 2.13
N LEU A 48 -6.30 -0.58 0.92
CA LEU A 48 -7.07 -0.48 -0.32
C LEU A 48 -7.99 -1.71 -0.52
N ILE A 49 -7.62 -2.89 -0.01
CA ILE A 49 -8.45 -4.09 -0.04
C ILE A 49 -9.77 -3.89 0.72
N LEU A 50 -9.77 -3.13 1.81
CA LEU A 50 -11.01 -2.84 2.56
C LEU A 50 -12.00 -2.03 1.72
N THR A 51 -11.51 -1.16 0.84
CA THR A 51 -12.38 -0.45 -0.11
C THR A 51 -12.92 -1.40 -1.18
N VAL A 52 -12.11 -2.35 -1.66
CA VAL A 52 -12.57 -3.37 -2.62
C VAL A 52 -13.63 -4.28 -1.97
N GLU A 53 -13.42 -4.71 -0.73
CA GLU A 53 -14.37 -5.49 0.06
C GLU A 53 -15.71 -4.74 0.22
N ALA A 54 -15.67 -3.47 0.63
CA ALA A 54 -16.87 -2.64 0.73
C ALA A 54 -17.62 -2.48 -0.61
N LEU A 55 -16.92 -2.50 -1.76
CA LEU A 55 -17.57 -2.50 -3.08
C LEU A 55 -18.22 -3.85 -3.38
N LEU A 56 -17.59 -4.97 -2.98
CA LEU A 56 -18.14 -6.32 -3.13
C LEU A 56 -19.42 -6.49 -2.29
N ASP A 57 -19.43 -6.00 -1.04
CA ASP A 57 -20.60 -6.07 -0.16
C ASP A 57 -21.82 -5.31 -0.71
N ARG A 58 -21.59 -4.33 -1.57
CA ARG A 58 -22.66 -3.57 -2.24
C ARG A 58 -23.27 -4.30 -3.43
N LEU A 59 -22.60 -5.31 -3.99
CA LEU A 59 -23.04 -6.03 -5.19
C LEU A 59 -24.51 -6.47 -5.17
N PRO A 60 -25.04 -7.07 -4.08
CA PRO A 60 -26.43 -7.54 -4.05
C PRO A 60 -27.47 -6.42 -4.16
N ARG A 61 -27.07 -5.16 -3.98
CA ARG A 61 -27.94 -3.98 -3.99
C ARG A 61 -27.81 -3.16 -5.28
N LEU A 62 -26.93 -3.57 -6.20
CA LEU A 62 -26.71 -2.86 -7.45
C LEU A 62 -27.85 -3.12 -8.44
N THR A 63 -28.19 -2.08 -9.20
CA THR A 63 -28.99 -2.23 -10.42
C THR A 63 -28.21 -3.05 -11.46
N VAL A 64 -28.90 -3.56 -12.48
CA VAL A 64 -28.27 -4.30 -13.58
C VAL A 64 -27.21 -3.46 -14.30
N ALA A 65 -27.45 -2.16 -14.48
CA ALA A 65 -26.50 -1.25 -15.12
C ALA A 65 -25.22 -1.09 -14.29
N GLU A 66 -25.36 -0.85 -12.99
CA GLU A 66 -24.23 -0.72 -12.06
C GLU A 66 -23.44 -2.04 -11.93
N ALA A 67 -24.12 -3.18 -11.88
CA ALA A 67 -23.46 -4.49 -11.82
C ALA A 67 -22.63 -4.76 -13.10
N ASN A 68 -23.14 -4.36 -14.26
CA ASN A 68 -22.39 -4.45 -15.52
C ASN A 68 -21.16 -3.54 -15.55
N GLU A 69 -21.28 -2.33 -14.98
CA GLU A 69 -20.13 -1.43 -14.82
C GLU A 69 -19.08 -2.00 -13.87
N PHE A 70 -19.52 -2.49 -12.70
CA PHE A 70 -18.64 -3.15 -11.75
C PHE A 70 -17.92 -4.35 -12.38
N ARG A 71 -18.62 -5.16 -13.19
CA ARG A 71 -18.02 -6.29 -13.90
C ARG A 71 -16.95 -5.84 -14.90
N ARG A 72 -17.19 -4.78 -15.67
CA ARG A 72 -16.19 -4.24 -16.60
C ARG A 72 -14.97 -3.70 -15.84
N TRP A 73 -15.22 -2.94 -14.78
CA TRP A 73 -14.18 -2.44 -13.90
C TRP A 73 -13.36 -3.60 -13.34
N SER A 74 -13.98 -4.59 -12.69
CA SER A 74 -13.29 -5.69 -12.03
C SER A 74 -12.37 -6.50 -12.96
N LEU A 75 -12.78 -6.72 -14.21
CA LEU A 75 -11.94 -7.37 -15.22
C LEU A 75 -10.63 -6.61 -15.50
N LEU A 76 -10.64 -5.28 -15.38
CA LEU A 76 -9.46 -4.44 -15.54
C LEU A 76 -8.59 -4.42 -14.28
N ILE A 77 -9.19 -4.46 -13.09
CA ILE A 77 -8.46 -4.28 -11.83
C ILE A 77 -7.89 -5.58 -11.28
N LEU A 78 -8.59 -6.70 -11.45
CA LEU A 78 -8.24 -7.98 -10.83
C LEU A 78 -6.80 -8.43 -11.14
N PRO A 79 -6.28 -8.33 -12.37
CA PRO A 79 -4.89 -8.66 -12.66
C PRO A 79 -3.89 -7.80 -11.86
N ARG A 80 -4.17 -6.50 -11.71
CA ARG A 80 -3.31 -5.57 -10.93
C ARG A 80 -3.37 -5.89 -9.45
N LEU A 81 -4.57 -6.12 -8.90
CA LEU A 81 -4.75 -6.54 -7.51
C LEU A 81 -4.00 -7.85 -7.23
N HIS A 82 -4.00 -8.79 -8.17
CA HIS A 82 -3.28 -10.05 -8.04
C HIS A 82 -1.77 -9.84 -7.96
N VAL A 83 -1.20 -9.02 -8.85
CA VAL A 83 0.24 -8.71 -8.84
C VAL A 83 0.64 -7.99 -7.55
N TRP A 84 -0.14 -7.03 -7.10
CA TRP A 84 0.11 -6.34 -5.83
C TRP A 84 0.03 -7.29 -4.62
N TYR A 85 -0.98 -8.17 -4.60
CA TYR A 85 -1.12 -9.21 -3.57
C TYR A 85 0.08 -10.16 -3.56
N GLN A 86 0.51 -10.65 -4.72
CA GLN A 86 1.68 -11.53 -4.85
C GLN A 86 2.95 -10.83 -4.37
N TRP A 87 3.15 -9.57 -4.76
CA TRP A 87 4.29 -8.77 -4.30
C TRP A 87 4.31 -8.66 -2.78
N PHE A 88 3.19 -8.30 -2.16
CA PHE A 88 3.11 -8.18 -0.70
C PHE A 88 3.40 -9.53 -0.02
N ASN A 89 2.74 -10.60 -0.50
CA ASN A 89 2.82 -11.92 0.09
C ASN A 89 4.23 -12.54 -0.01
N THR A 90 4.97 -12.22 -1.07
CA THR A 90 6.32 -12.76 -1.30
C THR A 90 7.42 -11.93 -0.63
N THR A 91 7.32 -10.60 -0.68
CA THR A 91 8.38 -9.71 -0.18
C THR A 91 8.35 -9.52 1.34
N GLN A 92 7.16 -9.62 1.95
CA GLN A 92 6.97 -9.36 3.38
C GLN A 92 6.98 -10.64 4.23
N THR A 93 7.44 -11.77 3.68
CA THR A 93 7.57 -13.04 4.40
C THR A 93 8.46 -12.93 5.66
N GLY A 94 8.07 -13.66 6.70
CA GLY A 94 8.80 -13.81 7.94
C GLY A 94 9.72 -15.03 7.95
N PRO A 95 10.44 -15.27 9.06
CA PRO A 95 11.45 -16.32 9.14
C PRO A 95 10.88 -17.74 9.24
N VAL A 96 9.59 -17.88 9.55
CA VAL A 96 8.91 -19.18 9.67
C VAL A 96 7.72 -19.26 8.70
N PRO A 97 7.27 -20.47 8.32
CA PRO A 97 6.13 -20.63 7.43
C PRO A 97 4.89 -19.87 7.92
N LEU A 98 4.16 -19.24 6.98
CA LEU A 98 2.95 -18.46 7.23
C LEU A 98 3.14 -17.23 8.15
N SER A 99 4.37 -16.82 8.42
CA SER A 99 4.67 -15.57 9.13
C SER A 99 5.02 -14.43 8.16
N TYR A 100 4.82 -13.19 8.62
CA TYR A 100 5.17 -11.97 7.89
C TYR A 100 5.99 -11.04 8.78
N ARG A 101 6.86 -10.23 8.17
CA ARG A 101 7.68 -9.23 8.86
C ARG A 101 7.84 -7.99 8.00
N TRP A 102 7.38 -6.87 8.55
CA TRP A 102 7.61 -5.53 8.02
C TRP A 102 9.10 -5.24 7.74
N ARG A 103 9.39 -4.68 6.57
CA ARG A 103 10.71 -4.19 6.17
C ARG A 103 10.87 -2.70 6.49
N GLY A 104 12.11 -2.19 6.43
CA GLY A 104 12.40 -0.76 6.59
C GLY A 104 12.65 -0.27 8.02
N ARG A 105 12.72 -1.16 9.02
CA ARG A 105 13.15 -0.80 10.38
C ARG A 105 14.67 -0.62 10.40
N ASN A 106 15.15 0.56 10.83
CA ASN A 106 16.58 0.84 10.98
C ASN A 106 17.04 0.62 12.43
N PRO A 107 17.69 -0.52 12.77
CA PRO A 107 18.10 -0.79 14.14
C PRO A 107 19.24 0.12 14.65
N ASN A 108 19.93 0.81 13.74
CA ASN A 108 21.12 1.60 14.07
C ASN A 108 20.81 3.09 14.25
N GLU A 109 19.53 3.48 14.27
CA GLU A 109 19.13 4.87 14.45
C GLU A 109 19.32 5.30 15.91
N ILE A 110 20.44 5.96 16.19
CA ILE A 110 20.88 6.34 17.53
C ILE A 110 20.00 7.44 18.17
N HIS A 111 19.25 8.19 17.37
CA HIS A 111 18.36 9.24 17.85
C HIS A 111 16.97 8.72 18.25
N GLN A 112 16.73 7.41 18.16
CA GLN A 112 15.45 6.79 18.51
C GLN A 112 15.63 5.79 19.66
N LEU A 113 14.87 5.98 20.75
CA LEU A 113 14.83 4.99 21.85
C LEU A 113 14.38 3.61 21.36
N ASN A 114 13.43 3.58 20.42
CA ASN A 114 12.97 2.38 19.73
C ASN A 114 12.92 2.63 18.23
N PRO A 115 13.59 1.80 17.40
CA PRO A 115 13.55 1.96 15.95
C PRO A 115 12.13 1.90 15.39
N LEU A 116 11.75 2.92 14.62
CA LEU A 116 10.43 3.04 14.02
C LEU A 116 10.15 1.96 12.98
N THR A 117 8.86 1.58 12.84
CA THR A 117 8.37 0.65 11.81
C THR A 117 7.30 1.34 10.96
N LEU A 118 7.71 2.35 10.19
CA LEU A 118 6.81 3.21 9.39
C LEU A 118 5.94 2.42 8.41
N SER A 119 6.46 1.30 7.89
CA SER A 119 5.74 0.38 7.00
C SER A 119 4.46 -0.20 7.61
N SER A 120 4.37 -0.26 8.95
CA SER A 120 3.18 -0.76 9.63
C SER A 120 2.03 0.25 9.72
N GLY A 121 2.28 1.51 9.31
CA GLY A 121 1.35 2.62 9.50
C GLY A 121 1.29 3.16 10.94
N LYS A 122 1.96 2.53 11.91
CA LYS A 122 2.09 3.03 13.28
C LYS A 122 3.44 3.72 13.46
N CYS A 123 3.40 5.02 13.75
CA CYS A 123 4.57 5.81 14.13
C CYS A 123 4.36 6.32 15.56
N LEU A 124 4.83 5.57 16.56
CA LEU A 124 4.95 6.08 17.93
C LEU A 124 6.37 6.61 18.08
N ARG A 125 6.54 7.92 17.87
CA ARG A 125 7.76 8.61 18.27
C ARG A 125 7.67 8.85 19.77
N VAL A 126 8.44 8.10 20.54
CA VAL A 126 8.80 8.51 21.91
C VAL A 126 10.13 9.23 21.78
N SER A 127 10.06 10.56 21.74
CA SER A 127 11.24 11.42 21.82
C SER A 127 11.71 11.46 23.29
N LEU A 128 13.01 11.41 23.52
CA LEU A 128 13.62 11.74 24.82
C LEU A 128 13.52 13.25 25.07
#